data_AF-A0A966UJT3-F1
#
_entry.id   AF-A0A966UJT3-F1
#
_cell.length_a   1.000
_cell.length_b   1.000
_cell.length_c   1.000
_cell.angle_alpha   90.00
_cell.angle_beta   90.00
_cell.angle_gamma   90.00
#
_symmetry.space_group_name_H-M   'P 1'
#
loop_
_entity.id
_entity.type
_entity.pdbx_description
1 polymer ?
#
loop_
_entity_poly.entity_id
_entity_poly.type
_entity_poly.pdbx_seq_one_letter_code
_entity_poly.pdbx_strand_id
1 'polypeptide(L)'
;AIPPDGRVIINTGIMLERLTNGVIPIGWHRVVAAPGFEDERYSVVQFCHPRPWTMLAPVESCCTPENPQRYSTISAADALDEVLYQINLIEDARRVAD
;
A
#
# COMPACT_ATOMS: atom_id res chain seq x y z
N ALA A 1 -16.05 -1.36 6.40
CA ALA A 1 -15.85 -1.19 7.86
C ALA A 1 -16.14 0.25 8.24
N ILE A 2 -16.77 0.48 9.39
CA ILE A 2 -17.02 1.80 9.98
C ILE A 2 -16.20 1.84 11.28
N PRO A 3 -15.30 2.83 11.48
CA PRO A 3 -14.58 2.92 12.74
C PRO A 3 -15.55 3.27 13.87
N PRO A 4 -15.30 2.79 15.11
CA PRO A 4 -15.99 3.32 16.28
C PRO A 4 -15.77 4.84 16.44
N ASP A 5 -16.63 5.50 17.20
CA ASP A 5 -16.54 6.94 17.45
C ASP A 5 -15.17 7.33 18.01
N GLY A 6 -14.59 8.39 17.45
CA GLY A 6 -13.26 8.88 17.82
C GLY A 6 -12.10 7.92 17.47
N ARG A 7 -12.33 6.91 16.63
CA ARG A 7 -11.30 5.98 16.14
C ARG A 7 -11.05 6.16 14.64
N VAL A 8 -9.92 5.62 14.19
CA VAL A 8 -9.55 5.52 12.78
C VAL A 8 -9.31 4.06 12.40
N ILE A 9 -9.55 3.73 11.13
CA ILE A 9 -9.18 2.42 10.57
C ILE A 9 -7.75 2.54 10.04
N ILE A 10 -6.88 1.62 10.44
CA ILE A 10 -5.50 1.52 9.96
C ILE A 10 -5.38 0.24 9.13
N ASN A 11 -4.79 0.35 7.94
CA ASN A 11 -4.43 -0.79 7.11
C ASN A 11 -2.93 -0.75 6.78
N THR A 12 -2.43 -1.85 6.25
CA THR A 12 -1.03 -2.09 5.94
C THR A 12 -0.83 -2.15 4.43
N GLY A 13 0.19 -1.44 3.94
CA GLY A 13 0.50 -1.33 2.52
C GLY A 13 1.74 -2.13 2.09
N ILE A 14 2.00 -2.12 0.78
CA ILE A 14 3.05 -2.89 0.11
C ILE A 14 4.45 -2.62 0.69
N MET A 15 4.76 -1.38 1.03
CA MET A 15 6.08 -1.03 1.58
C MET A 15 6.32 -1.67 2.95
N LEU A 16 5.29 -1.80 3.79
CA LEU A 16 5.39 -2.45 5.10
C LEU A 16 5.48 -3.97 4.96
N GLU A 17 4.77 -4.56 3.99
CA GLU A 17 4.90 -5.99 3.68
C GLU A 17 6.35 -6.33 3.28
N ARG A 18 6.96 -5.52 2.41
CA ARG A 18 8.38 -5.68 2.03
C ARG A 18 9.32 -5.59 3.24
N LEU A 19 9.19 -4.53 4.06
CA LEU A 19 10.02 -4.36 5.26
C LEU A 19 9.88 -5.52 6.24
N THR A 20 8.69 -6.10 6.34
CA THR A 20 8.40 -7.18 7.30
C THR A 20 8.57 -8.57 6.69
N ASN A 21 9.16 -8.68 5.50
CA ASN A 21 9.31 -9.94 4.78
C ASN A 21 7.99 -10.75 4.65
N GLY A 22 6.86 -10.05 4.55
CA GLY A 22 5.53 -10.65 4.49
C GLY A 22 4.94 -11.12 5.82
N VAL A 23 5.58 -10.85 6.96
CA VAL A 23 5.01 -11.11 8.29
C VAL A 23 3.77 -10.25 8.53
N ILE A 24 3.79 -9.00 8.08
CA ILE A 24 2.62 -8.11 8.05
C ILE A 24 2.13 -8.02 6.60
N PRO A 25 1.03 -8.70 6.23
CA PRO A 25 0.55 -8.73 4.85
C PRO A 25 -0.12 -7.41 4.45
N ILE A 26 -0.35 -7.23 3.15
CA ILE A 26 -1.14 -6.11 2.61
C ILE A 26 -2.63 -6.27 2.95
N GLY A 27 -3.26 -5.18 3.37
CA GLY A 27 -4.70 -5.14 3.61
C GLY A 27 -5.50 -4.83 2.34
N TRP A 28 -5.95 -5.87 1.62
CA TRP A 28 -6.88 -5.70 0.50
C TRP A 28 -8.27 -5.24 0.98
N HIS A 29 -8.78 -4.15 0.42
CA HIS A 29 -10.07 -3.60 0.81
C HIS A 29 -10.77 -2.87 -0.34
N ARG A 30 -12.10 -2.77 -0.25
CA ARG A 30 -12.94 -1.99 -1.15
C ARG A 30 -14.06 -1.31 -0.36
N VAL A 31 -14.58 -0.21 -0.90
CA VAL A 31 -15.79 0.44 -0.38
C VAL A 31 -16.98 -0.03 -1.22
N VAL A 32 -18.04 -0.46 -0.55
CA VAL A 32 -19.30 -0.89 -1.18
C VAL A 32 -20.42 -0.15 -0.49
N ALA A 33 -21.32 0.46 -1.27
CA ALA A 33 -22.52 1.11 -0.73
C ALA A 33 -23.47 0.04 -0.17
N ALA A 34 -24.13 0.35 0.95
CA ALA A 34 -25.18 -0.52 1.46
C ALA A 34 -26.37 -0.53 0.45
N PRO A 35 -27.14 -1.63 0.36
CA PRO A 35 -28.33 -1.66 -0.48
C PRO A 35 -29.28 -0.51 -0.14
N GLY A 36 -29.67 0.29 -1.15
CA GLY A 36 -30.57 1.43 -0.98
C GLY A 36 -29.93 2.67 -0.34
N PHE A 37 -28.61 2.72 -0.19
CA PHE A 37 -27.91 3.93 0.27
C PHE A 37 -27.81 4.94 -0.87
N GLU A 38 -28.55 6.04 -0.76
CA GLU A 38 -28.60 7.12 -1.77
C GLU A 38 -27.89 8.41 -1.33
N ASP A 39 -27.48 8.48 -0.05
CA ASP A 39 -26.79 9.64 0.51
C ASP A 39 -25.29 9.68 0.17
N GLU A 40 -24.64 10.78 0.54
CA GLU A 40 -23.20 10.96 0.37
C GLU A 40 -22.42 10.33 1.53
N ARG A 41 -21.29 9.68 1.19
CA ARG A 41 -20.33 9.16 2.18
C ARG A 41 -19.01 9.90 2.07
N TYR A 42 -18.68 10.68 3.09
CA TYR A 42 -17.40 11.35 3.20
C TYR A 42 -16.34 10.48 3.90
N SER A 43 -15.11 10.50 3.40
CA SER A 43 -13.96 9.90 4.07
C SER A 43 -12.68 10.67 3.76
N VAL A 44 -11.83 10.80 4.78
CA VAL A 44 -10.47 11.35 4.64
C VAL A 44 -9.50 10.19 4.80
N VAL A 45 -8.52 10.11 3.89
CA VAL A 45 -7.45 9.11 3.93
C VAL A 45 -6.10 9.80 4.06
N GLN A 46 -5.24 9.25 4.89
CA GLN A 46 -3.83 9.65 5.00
C GLN A 46 -2.96 8.45 4.66
N PHE A 47 -2.17 8.58 3.59
CA PHE A 47 -1.18 7.59 3.21
C PHE A 47 0.17 7.93 3.85
N CYS A 48 0.62 7.06 4.75
CA CYS A 48 1.91 7.20 5.41
C CYS A 48 2.98 6.42 4.63
N HIS A 49 3.97 7.14 4.10
CA HIS A 49 5.08 6.54 3.35
C HIS A 49 6.41 6.77 4.09
N PRO A 50 7.37 5.82 3.98
CA PRO A 50 8.77 6.10 4.24
C PRO A 50 9.25 7.28 3.38
N ARG A 51 10.38 7.89 3.79
CA ARG A 51 11.01 8.93 2.98
C ARG A 51 11.42 8.33 1.62
N PRO A 52 11.40 9.09 0.51
CA PRO A 52 11.68 8.54 -0.82
C PRO A 52 13.02 7.78 -0.93
N TRP A 53 14.05 8.24 -0.22
CA TRP A 53 15.39 7.63 -0.18
C TRP A 53 15.53 6.46 0.79
N THR A 54 14.47 6.07 1.51
CA THR A 54 14.52 4.91 2.40
C THR A 54 14.66 3.63 1.58
N MET A 55 15.68 2.82 1.89
CA MET A 55 15.83 1.49 1.31
C MET A 55 14.89 0.50 2.01
N LEU A 56 13.97 -0.08 1.24
CA LEU A 56 13.03 -1.11 1.69
C LEU A 56 13.70 -2.49 1.66
N ALA A 57 14.67 -2.69 2.55
CA ALA A 57 15.27 -4.00 2.80
C ALA A 57 14.47 -4.73 3.90
N PRO A 58 14.15 -6.03 3.74
CA PRO A 58 13.53 -6.80 4.81
C PRO A 58 14.33 -6.71 6.11
N VAL A 59 13.64 -6.45 7.21
CA VAL A 59 14.25 -6.38 8.55
C VAL A 59 14.74 -7.77 8.94
N GLU A 60 15.95 -7.86 9.47
CA GLU A 60 16.61 -9.14 9.79
C GLU A 60 15.75 -10.04 10.70
N SER A 61 15.05 -9.47 11.68
CA SER A 61 14.15 -10.21 12.57
C SER A 61 12.95 -10.85 11.87
N CYS A 62 12.66 -10.46 10.63
CA CYS A 62 11.60 -11.05 9.80
C CYS A 62 12.12 -12.09 8.81
N CYS A 63 13.43 -12.35 8.80
CA CYS A 63 14.10 -13.33 7.95
C CYS A 63 14.59 -14.49 8.83
N THR A 64 14.00 -15.67 8.68
CA THR A 64 14.40 -16.90 9.41
C THR A 64 14.65 -18.03 8.42
N PRO A 65 15.21 -19.19 8.84
CA PRO A 65 15.30 -20.35 7.96
C PRO A 65 13.96 -20.81 7.37
N GLU A 66 12.86 -20.63 8.13
CA GLU A 66 11.49 -20.97 7.73
C GLU A 66 10.79 -19.85 6.94
N ASN A 67 11.23 -18.60 7.10
CA ASN A 67 10.82 -17.44 6.29
C ASN A 67 12.06 -16.74 5.71
N PRO A 68 12.72 -17.34 4.70
CA PRO A 68 13.92 -16.76 4.09
C PRO A 68 13.60 -15.40 3.46
N GLN A 69 14.61 -14.60 3.13
CA GLN A 69 14.38 -13.29 2.53
C GLN A 69 13.63 -13.43 1.19
N ARG A 70 12.41 -12.88 1.11
CA ARG A 70 11.51 -12.98 -0.04
C ARG A 70 11.60 -11.79 -0.99
N TYR A 71 12.03 -10.64 -0.47
CA TYR A 71 12.07 -9.39 -1.23
C TYR A 71 13.51 -8.90 -1.39
N SER A 72 13.83 -8.42 -2.59
CA SER A 72 15.05 -7.64 -2.83
C SER A 72 14.89 -6.21 -2.32
N THR A 73 16.02 -5.60 -1.99
CA THR A 73 16.09 -4.20 -1.58
C THR A 73 15.73 -3.28 -2.75
N ILE A 74 14.86 -2.30 -2.51
CA ILE A 74 14.43 -1.25 -3.46
C ILE A 74 14.27 0.07 -2.70
N SER A 75 14.43 1.23 -3.35
CA SER A 75 14.10 2.50 -2.69
C SER A 75 12.57 2.67 -2.56
N ALA A 76 12.12 3.45 -1.57
CA ALA A 76 10.70 3.74 -1.42
C ALA A 76 10.13 4.55 -2.59
N ALA A 77 10.95 5.42 -3.20
CA ALA A 77 10.60 6.14 -4.42
C ALA A 77 10.31 5.17 -5.59
N ASP A 78 11.26 4.29 -5.90
CA ASP A 78 11.11 3.35 -7.02
C ASP A 78 9.92 2.40 -6.81
N ALA A 79 9.69 1.95 -5.56
CA ALA A 79 8.54 1.12 -5.23
C ALA A 79 7.20 1.85 -5.41
N LEU A 80 7.16 3.16 -5.14
CA LEU A 80 5.97 3.97 -5.41
C LEU A 80 5.76 4.15 -6.91
N ASP A 81 6.80 4.45 -7.67
CA ASP A 81 6.75 4.61 -9.12
C ASP A 81 6.27 3.33 -9.82
N GLU A 82 6.73 2.16 -9.37
CA GLU A 82 6.25 0.86 -9.85
C GLU A 82 4.74 0.72 -9.65
N VAL A 83 4.22 1.04 -8.46
CA VAL A 83 2.78 0.97 -8.18
C VAL A 83 2.00 1.94 -9.05
N LEU A 84 2.44 3.20 -9.15
CA LEU A 84 1.78 4.23 -9.95
C LEU A 84 1.72 3.85 -11.43
N TYR A 85 2.78 3.23 -11.95
CA TYR A 85 2.79 2.67 -13.30
C TYR A 85 1.77 1.52 -13.45
N GLN A 86 1.76 0.55 -12.54
CA GLN A 86 0.85 -0.60 -12.61
C GLN A 86 -0.64 -0.22 -12.54
N ILE A 87 -0.97 0.87 -11.84
CA ILE A 87 -2.35 1.37 -11.73
C ILE A 87 -2.68 2.47 -12.76
N ASN A 88 -1.79 2.71 -13.73
CA ASN A 88 -1.95 3.72 -14.79
C ASN A 88 -2.19 5.15 -14.29
N LEU A 89 -1.58 5.55 -13.17
CA LEU A 89 -1.73 6.91 -12.64
C LEU A 89 -0.68 7.89 -13.20
N ILE A 90 0.21 7.42 -14.07
CA ILE A 90 1.21 8.22 -14.79
C ILE A 90 0.74 8.34 -16.26
N GLU A 91 -0.19 9.26 -16.56
CA GLU A 91 -0.85 9.37 -17.88
C GLU A 91 -0.22 10.35 -18.88
N ASP A 92 0.59 11.34 -18.47
CA ASP A 92 1.23 12.25 -19.45
C ASP A 92 2.45 11.64 -20.18
N ALA A 93 2.82 10.37 -19.90
CA ALA A 93 4.07 9.78 -20.39
C ALA A 93 3.95 8.82 -21.58
N ARG A 94 2.76 8.30 -21.94
CA ARG A 94 2.49 7.49 -23.17
C ARG A 94 1.04 6.97 -23.19
N ARG A 95 0.08 7.82 -23.56
CA ARG A 95 -0.95 7.34 -24.49
C ARG A 95 -0.38 7.58 -25.88
N VAL A 96 0.26 6.57 -26.46
CA VAL A 96 0.42 6.58 -27.92
C VAL A 96 -1.00 6.48 -28.43
N ALA A 97 -1.48 7.57 -29.03
CA ALA A 97 -2.77 7.58 -29.69
C ALA A 97 -2.79 6.43 -30.70
N ASP A 98 -3.83 5.60 -30.63
CA ASP A 98 -4.23 4.74 -31.76
C ASP A 98 -4.69 5.62 -32.94
#